data_AF-A0A2M7H644-F1
#
_entry.id   AF-A0A2M7H644-F1
#
_cell.length_a   1.000
_cell.length_b   1.000
_cell.length_c   1.000
_cell.angle_alpha   90.00
_cell.angle_beta   90.00
_cell.angle_gamma   90.00
#
_symmetry.space_group_name_H-M   'P 1'
#
loop_
_entity.id
_entity.type
_entity.pdbx_description
1 polymer ?
#
loop_
_entity_poly.entity_id
_entity_poly.type
_entity_poly.pdbx_seq_one_letter_code
_entity_poly.pdbx_strand_id
1 'polypeptide(L)'
;MSLESEIEEKLREEFKEKILEVKIPGEHRIFVSVPSPQVKELVNYLRQNFGLTHITTISAIDIGDDIEVLYHFFCRGVTIRLRTLVPKTEPVIDTITPIILGAILYEREIQDLLGLKVKDHPDPRRLVLPEDWPEGVYPLRRDYQVGFKGG
;
A
#
# COMPACT_ATOMS: atom_id res chain seq x y z
N MET A 1 -12.75 -25.78 5.82
CA MET A 1 -11.58 -24.89 5.86
C MET A 1 -12.11 -23.47 5.90
N SER A 2 -11.58 -22.59 6.74
CA SER A 2 -12.01 -21.18 6.73
C SER A 2 -11.39 -20.46 5.54
N LEU A 3 -11.98 -19.33 5.12
CA LEU A 3 -11.47 -18.55 3.99
C LEU A 3 -10.05 -18.04 4.27
N GLU A 4 -9.75 -17.70 5.52
CA GLU A 4 -8.44 -17.22 5.94
C GLU A 4 -7.36 -18.27 5.75
N SER A 5 -7.63 -19.51 6.17
CA SER A 5 -6.72 -20.63 5.96
C SER A 5 -6.55 -20.94 4.48
N GLU A 6 -7.63 -20.87 3.69
CA GLU A 6 -7.58 -21.11 2.24
C GLU A 6 -6.70 -20.07 1.54
N ILE A 7 -6.88 -18.78 1.87
CA ILE A 7 -6.05 -17.69 1.35
C ILE A 7 -4.60 -17.89 1.80
N GLU A 8 -4.33 -18.18 3.07
CA GLU A 8 -2.98 -18.40 3.58
C GLU A 8 -2.26 -19.55 2.84
N GLU A 9 -2.92 -20.71 2.70
CA GLU A 9 -2.37 -21.87 1.99
C GLU A 9 -2.02 -21.50 0.55
N LYS A 10 -2.96 -20.91 -0.18
CA LYS A 10 -2.78 -20.52 -1.59
C LYS A 10 -1.70 -19.47 -1.77
N LEU A 11 -1.63 -18.48 -0.88
CA LEU A 11 -0.57 -17.49 -0.91
C LEU A 11 0.81 -18.15 -0.71
N ARG A 12 0.95 -19.07 0.25
CA ARG A 12 2.21 -19.80 0.48
C ARG A 12 2.60 -20.69 -0.70
N GLU A 13 1.64 -21.33 -1.35
CA GLU A 13 1.86 -22.19 -2.51
C GLU A 13 2.32 -21.41 -3.75
N GLU A 14 1.64 -20.31 -4.07
CA GLU A 14 1.83 -19.57 -5.32
C GLU A 14 2.98 -18.56 -5.24
N PHE A 15 3.16 -17.91 -4.09
CA PHE A 15 4.16 -16.85 -3.94
C PHE A 15 5.45 -17.34 -3.27
N LYS A 16 5.44 -18.43 -2.49
CA LYS A 16 6.63 -19.06 -1.90
C LYS A 16 7.60 -18.03 -1.30
N GLU A 17 8.83 -17.94 -1.82
CA GLU A 17 9.88 -17.01 -1.39
C GLU A 17 9.57 -15.52 -1.64
N LYS A 18 8.57 -15.20 -2.46
CA LYS A 18 8.08 -13.83 -2.66
C LYS A 18 7.30 -13.30 -1.45
N ILE A 19 6.82 -14.18 -0.57
CA ILE A 19 6.17 -13.81 0.68
C ILE A 19 7.20 -13.73 1.79
N LEU A 20 7.23 -12.58 2.45
CA LEU A 20 8.05 -12.38 3.65
C LEU A 20 7.35 -12.96 4.88
N GLU A 21 6.03 -12.78 4.97
CA GLU A 21 5.25 -13.26 6.10
C GLU A 21 3.76 -13.38 5.72
N VAL A 22 3.08 -14.40 6.25
CA VAL A 22 1.61 -14.47 6.32
C VAL A 22 1.22 -14.94 7.72
N LYS A 23 0.22 -14.30 8.32
CA LYS A 23 -0.31 -14.60 9.66
C LYS A 23 -1.82 -14.42 9.70
N ILE A 24 -2.49 -15.23 10.51
CA ILE A 24 -3.89 -15.07 10.89
C ILE A 24 -3.94 -14.67 12.38
N PRO A 25 -3.86 -13.37 12.71
CA PRO A 25 -3.81 -12.88 14.09
C PRO A 25 -5.15 -13.02 14.85
N GLY A 26 -6.19 -13.52 14.21
CA GLY A 26 -7.50 -13.80 14.81
C GLY A 26 -8.53 -14.03 13.71
N GLU A 27 -9.76 -14.34 14.13
CA GLU A 27 -10.89 -14.53 13.21
C GLU A 27 -11.05 -13.33 12.27
N HIS A 28 -11.29 -13.61 10.99
CA HIS A 28 -11.55 -12.62 9.96
C HIS A 28 -10.39 -11.64 9.68
N ARG A 29 -9.14 -12.01 10.01
CA ARG A 29 -7.97 -11.15 9.82
C ARG A 29 -6.79 -11.92 9.23
N ILE A 30 -6.25 -11.42 8.13
CA ILE A 30 -5.00 -11.91 7.51
C ILE A 30 -4.02 -10.75 7.42
N PHE A 31 -2.81 -10.95 7.93
CA PHE A 31 -1.68 -10.07 7.70
C PHE A 31 -0.71 -10.74 6.75
N VAL A 32 -0.34 -10.07 5.66
CA VAL A 32 0.62 -10.55 4.68
C VAL A 32 1.65 -9.46 4.41
N SER A 33 2.92 -9.83 4.32
CA SER A 33 4.02 -8.94 3.96
C SER A 33 4.74 -9.46 2.73
N VAL A 34 4.98 -8.59 1.75
CA VAL A 34 5.72 -8.88 0.52
C VAL A 34 6.64 -7.71 0.17
N PRO A 35 7.72 -7.92 -0.61
CA PRO A 35 8.50 -6.82 -1.15
C PRO A 35 7.66 -5.99 -2.13
N SER A 36 8.00 -4.71 -2.31
CA SER A 36 7.14 -3.77 -3.04
C SER A 36 6.83 -4.17 -4.49
N PRO A 37 7.75 -4.81 -5.27
CA PRO A 37 7.44 -5.27 -6.62
C PRO A 37 6.33 -6.34 -6.70
N GLN A 38 6.06 -7.03 -5.59
CA GLN A 38 5.11 -8.16 -5.55
C GLN A 38 3.69 -7.72 -5.18
N VAL A 39 3.50 -6.48 -4.72
CA VAL A 39 2.20 -5.96 -4.29
C VAL A 39 1.15 -6.08 -5.41
N LYS A 40 1.49 -5.63 -6.62
CA LYS A 40 0.55 -5.63 -7.75
C LYS A 40 0.15 -7.04 -8.18
N GLU A 41 1.13 -7.94 -8.25
CA GLU A 41 0.91 -9.35 -8.58
C GLU A 41 -0.01 -10.03 -7.54
N LEU A 42 0.26 -9.81 -6.25
CA LEU A 42 -0.53 -10.36 -5.16
C LEU A 42 -1.97 -9.83 -5.15
N VAL A 43 -2.16 -8.52 -5.31
CA VAL A 43 -3.50 -7.92 -5.38
C VAL A 43 -4.29 -8.46 -6.57
N ASN A 44 -3.63 -8.61 -7.73
CA ASN A 44 -4.27 -9.22 -8.91
C ASN A 44 -4.68 -10.67 -8.65
N TYR A 45 -3.79 -11.46 -8.02
CA TYR A 45 -4.08 -12.84 -7.64
C TYR A 45 -5.29 -12.94 -6.69
N LEU A 46 -5.32 -12.11 -5.64
CA LEU A 46 -6.45 -12.08 -4.70
C LEU A 46 -7.76 -11.68 -5.38
N ARG A 47 -7.71 -10.75 -6.33
CA ARG A 47 -8.89 -10.36 -7.13
C ARG A 47 -9.41 -11.53 -7.97
N GLN A 48 -8.51 -12.22 -8.69
CA GLN A 48 -8.89 -13.28 -9.63
C GLN A 48 -9.39 -14.54 -8.91
N ASN A 49 -8.77 -14.94 -7.80
CA ASN A 49 -9.05 -16.21 -7.15
C ASN A 49 -10.04 -16.09 -5.98
N PHE A 50 -10.08 -14.95 -5.30
CA PHE A 50 -10.91 -14.76 -4.11
C PHE A 50 -11.98 -13.67 -4.26
N GLY A 51 -12.03 -12.98 -5.40
CA GLY A 51 -13.01 -11.94 -5.68
C GLY A 51 -12.74 -10.62 -4.93
N LEU A 52 -11.48 -10.37 -4.56
CA LEU A 52 -11.11 -9.14 -3.89
C LEU A 52 -11.36 -7.92 -4.79
N THR A 53 -12.26 -7.04 -4.37
CA THR A 53 -12.64 -5.82 -5.12
C THR A 53 -12.66 -4.56 -4.27
N HIS A 54 -12.76 -4.69 -2.94
CA HIS A 54 -12.89 -3.57 -2.03
C HIS A 54 -11.56 -3.28 -1.33
N ILE A 55 -11.00 -2.10 -1.62
CA ILE A 55 -9.95 -1.48 -0.83
C ILE A 55 -10.58 -0.48 0.15
N THR A 56 -10.23 -0.62 1.41
CA THR A 56 -10.74 0.24 2.49
C THR A 56 -9.88 1.49 2.64
N THR A 57 -8.55 1.34 2.57
CA THR A 57 -7.60 2.45 2.60
C THR A 57 -6.20 1.96 2.21
N ILE A 58 -5.33 2.88 1.78
CA ILE A 58 -3.89 2.71 1.78
C ILE A 58 -3.33 3.73 2.77
N SER A 59 -2.59 3.26 3.75
CA SER A 59 -1.87 4.13 4.68
C SER A 59 -0.37 3.94 4.50
N ALA A 60 0.40 4.99 4.76
CA ALA A 60 1.84 4.91 4.69
C ALA A 60 2.50 5.76 5.79
N ILE A 61 3.65 5.32 6.26
CA ILE A 61 4.40 5.96 7.34
C ILE A 61 5.90 5.88 7.06
N ASP A 62 6.59 7.02 7.17
CA ASP A 62 8.04 7.07 7.17
C ASP A 62 8.56 6.44 8.47
N ILE A 63 9.39 5.39 8.36
CA ILE A 63 9.97 4.65 9.50
C ILE A 63 11.48 4.86 9.64
N GLY A 64 12.07 5.82 8.93
CA GLY A 64 13.51 6.09 8.96
C GLY A 64 14.10 5.93 7.57
N ASP A 65 14.65 4.76 7.26
CA ASP A 65 15.27 4.45 5.96
C ASP A 65 14.23 4.03 4.91
N ASP A 66 13.10 3.49 5.35
CA ASP A 66 11.99 3.02 4.53
C ASP A 66 10.71 3.81 4.78
N ILE A 67 9.80 3.73 3.82
CA ILE A 67 8.38 4.07 3.97
C ILE A 67 7.61 2.75 4.04
N GLU A 68 6.93 2.52 5.15
CA GLU A 68 6.00 1.39 5.29
C GLU A 68 4.68 1.75 4.64
N VAL A 69 4.18 0.89 3.75
CA VAL A 69 2.88 1.04 3.09
C VAL A 69 1.99 -0.14 3.47
N LEU A 70 0.79 0.16 3.95
CA LEU A 70 -0.24 -0.79 4.34
C LEU A 70 -1.48 -0.62 3.45
N TYR A 71 -1.79 -1.65 2.67
CA TYR A 71 -3.03 -1.77 1.93
C TYR A 71 -4.03 -2.54 2.78
N HIS A 72 -5.19 -1.94 3.04
CA HIS A 72 -6.27 -2.54 3.80
C HIS A 72 -7.40 -2.91 2.87
N PHE A 73 -7.72 -4.21 2.85
CA PHE A 73 -8.76 -4.77 2.01
C PHE A 73 -9.83 -5.45 2.84
N PHE A 74 -11.03 -5.56 2.27
CA PHE A 74 -12.09 -6.40 2.80
C PHE A 74 -12.59 -7.34 1.71
N CYS A 75 -12.64 -8.63 2.02
CA CYS A 75 -13.05 -9.68 1.10
C CYS A 75 -13.89 -10.71 1.83
N ARG A 76 -15.18 -10.81 1.49
CA ARG A 76 -16.08 -11.88 1.95
C ARG A 76 -16.07 -12.07 3.49
N GLY A 77 -16.08 -10.99 4.25
CA GLY A 77 -16.07 -11.04 5.72
C GLY A 77 -14.67 -11.02 6.34
N VAL A 78 -13.60 -11.18 5.55
CA VAL A 78 -12.21 -11.20 6.01
C VAL A 78 -11.53 -9.87 5.67
N THR A 79 -10.82 -9.30 6.65
CA THR A 79 -9.92 -8.17 6.43
C THR A 79 -8.52 -8.67 6.08
N ILE A 80 -7.91 -8.11 5.03
CA ILE A 80 -6.56 -8.44 4.60
C ILE A 80 -5.72 -7.17 4.70
N ARG A 81 -4.66 -7.21 5.53
CA ARG A 81 -3.64 -6.16 5.60
C ARG A 81 -2.42 -6.63 4.84
N LEU A 82 -2.16 -6.00 3.71
CA LEU A 82 -0.96 -6.21 2.92
C LEU A 82 0.07 -5.13 3.25
N ARG A 83 1.23 -5.55 3.74
CA ARG A 83 2.34 -4.69 4.13
C ARG A 83 3.46 -4.78 3.11
N THR A 84 4.07 -3.63 2.82
CA THR A 84 5.34 -3.58 2.10
C THR A 84 6.23 -2.45 2.64
N LEU A 85 7.54 -2.58 2.41
CA LEU A 85 8.54 -1.56 2.73
C LEU A 85 9.12 -1.03 1.41
N VAL A 86 9.25 0.28 1.32
CA VAL A 86 9.78 0.97 0.15
C VAL A 86 10.96 1.84 0.58
N PRO A 87 12.17 1.65 0.04
CA PRO A 87 13.32 2.48 0.40
C PRO A 87 13.07 3.95 0.11
N LYS A 88 13.37 4.85 1.05
CA LYS A 88 13.25 6.31 0.82
C LYS A 88 14.19 6.84 -0.25
N THR A 89 15.30 6.13 -0.48
CA THR A 89 16.29 6.45 -1.52
C THR A 89 15.75 6.20 -2.93
N GLU A 90 14.81 5.28 -3.08
CA GLU A 90 14.12 4.96 -4.32
C GLU A 90 12.62 4.70 -4.05
N PRO A 91 11.85 5.76 -3.72
CA PRO A 91 10.50 5.63 -3.18
C PRO A 91 9.49 5.38 -4.31
N VAL A 92 9.53 4.21 -4.94
CA VAL A 92 8.71 3.84 -6.09
C VAL A 92 7.86 2.60 -5.79
N ILE A 93 6.58 2.65 -6.17
CA ILE A 93 5.66 1.51 -6.12
C ILE A 93 4.88 1.41 -7.44
N ASP A 94 4.41 0.21 -7.79
CA ASP A 94 3.50 0.04 -8.93
C ASP A 94 2.06 0.33 -8.53
N THR A 95 1.30 1.00 -9.41
CA THR A 95 -0.13 1.21 -9.19
C THR A 95 -0.91 -0.11 -9.18
N ILE A 96 -1.85 -0.23 -8.24
CA ILE A 96 -2.92 -1.23 -8.22
C ILE A 96 -4.24 -0.68 -8.75
N THR A 97 -4.33 0.61 -9.10
CA THR A 97 -5.55 1.25 -9.63
C THR A 97 -6.17 0.50 -10.83
N PRO A 98 -5.41 -0.04 -11.80
CA PRO A 98 -5.99 -0.85 -12.88
C PRO A 98 -6.68 -2.15 -12.39
N ILE A 99 -6.32 -2.61 -11.20
CA ILE A 99 -6.88 -3.82 -10.58
C ILE A 99 -8.04 -3.43 -9.64
N ILE A 100 -7.87 -2.36 -8.86
CA ILE A 100 -8.87 -1.87 -7.91
C ILE A 100 -8.96 -0.35 -8.07
N LEU A 101 -9.98 0.11 -8.81
CA LEU A 101 -10.17 1.54 -9.12
C LEU A 101 -10.22 2.42 -7.86
N GLY A 102 -10.72 1.89 -6.74
CA GLY A 102 -10.77 2.60 -5.47
C GLY A 102 -9.40 3.02 -4.91
N ALA A 103 -8.29 2.48 -5.43
CA ALA A 103 -6.94 2.87 -5.00
C ALA A 103 -6.52 4.27 -5.46
N ILE A 104 -7.18 4.84 -6.48
CA ILE A 104 -6.73 6.05 -7.18
C ILE A 104 -6.49 7.27 -6.28
N LEU A 105 -7.35 7.50 -5.28
CA LEU A 105 -7.18 8.65 -4.39
C LEU A 105 -6.10 8.38 -3.35
N TYR A 106 -6.03 7.17 -2.81
CA TYR A 106 -5.04 6.81 -1.79
C TYR A 106 -3.61 6.79 -2.37
N GLU A 107 -3.45 6.27 -3.59
CA GLU A 107 -2.17 6.29 -4.31
C GLU A 107 -1.69 7.73 -4.57
N ARG A 108 -2.61 8.64 -4.95
CA ARG A 108 -2.30 10.07 -5.10
C ARG A 108 -1.96 10.74 -3.77
N GLU A 109 -2.66 10.39 -2.70
CA GLU A 109 -2.41 10.95 -1.37
C GLU A 109 -1.00 10.62 -0.87
N ILE A 110 -0.60 9.35 -0.91
CA ILE A 110 0.76 8.94 -0.48
C ILE A 110 1.84 9.48 -1.43
N GLN A 111 1.53 9.65 -2.72
CA GLN A 111 2.45 10.32 -3.65
C GLN A 111 2.67 11.78 -3.27
N ASP A 112 1.61 12.51 -2.98
CA ASP A 112 1.68 13.94 -2.69
C ASP A 112 2.29 14.22 -1.31
N LEU A 113 1.93 13.42 -0.30
CA LEU A 113 2.32 13.68 1.09
C LEU A 113 3.63 13.02 1.55
N LEU A 114 4.01 11.89 0.95
CA LEU A 114 5.20 11.11 1.30
C LEU A 114 6.21 11.01 0.15
N GLY A 115 5.87 11.46 -1.06
CA GLY A 115 6.76 11.37 -2.22
C GLY A 115 7.00 9.94 -2.70
N LEU A 116 6.06 9.03 -2.44
CA LEU A 116 6.05 7.70 -3.04
C LEU A 116 5.58 7.82 -4.49
N LYS A 117 6.50 7.74 -5.45
CA LYS A 117 6.16 7.77 -6.87
C LYS A 117 5.38 6.52 -7.25
N VAL A 118 4.13 6.69 -7.64
CA VAL A 118 3.28 5.58 -8.09
C VAL A 118 3.42 5.42 -9.60
N LYS A 119 4.16 4.38 -10.00
CA LYS A 119 4.42 4.08 -11.40
C LYS A 119 3.15 3.64 -12.12
N ASP A 120 3.00 4.12 -13.35
CA ASP A 120 1.86 3.85 -14.25
C ASP A 120 0.50 4.32 -13.71
N HIS A 121 0.48 5.23 -12.73
CA HIS A 121 -0.76 5.78 -12.18
C HIS A 121 -1.56 6.56 -13.26
N PRO A 122 -2.89 6.34 -13.38
CA PRO A 122 -3.69 6.94 -14.46
C PRO A 122 -3.86 8.46 -14.35
N ASP A 123 -3.71 9.02 -13.15
CA ASP A 123 -3.79 10.46 -12.88
C ASP A 123 -2.75 10.88 -11.83
N PRO A 124 -1.51 11.24 -12.22
CA PRO A 124 -0.42 11.51 -11.28
C PRO A 124 -0.44 12.93 -10.68
N ARG A 125 -1.53 13.70 -10.87
CA ARG A 125 -1.63 15.07 -10.33
C ARG A 125 -1.71 15.06 -8.79
N ARG A 126 -1.22 16.14 -8.16
CA ARG A 126 -1.38 16.42 -6.73
C ARG A 126 -2.84 16.29 -6.29
N LEU A 127 -3.06 15.95 -5.02
CA LEU A 127 -4.39 15.73 -4.46
C LEU A 127 -4.65 16.57 -3.21
N VAL A 128 -3.67 16.68 -2.31
CA VAL A 128 -3.81 17.26 -0.98
C VAL A 128 -3.08 18.58 -0.86
N LEU A 129 -1.87 18.67 -1.39
CA LEU A 129 -1.03 19.85 -1.22
C LEU A 129 -1.43 20.96 -2.19
N PRO A 130 -1.36 22.23 -1.75
CA PRO A 130 -1.55 23.39 -2.62
C PRO A 130 -0.64 23.37 -3.86
N GLU A 131 -1.06 24.03 -4.94
CA GLU A 131 -0.28 24.10 -6.17
C GLU A 131 1.07 24.81 -5.99
N ASP A 132 1.16 25.76 -5.06
CA ASP A 132 2.38 26.50 -4.71
C ASP A 132 3.25 25.78 -3.68
N TRP A 133 2.89 24.55 -3.26
CA TRP A 133 3.69 23.76 -2.34
C TRP A 133 5.04 23.39 -2.98
N PRO A 134 6.18 23.62 -2.28
CA PRO A 134 7.50 23.34 -2.83
C PRO A 134 7.65 21.90 -3.34
N GLU A 135 8.23 21.75 -4.53
CA GLU A 135 8.56 20.42 -5.06
C GLU A 135 9.61 19.71 -4.19
N GLY A 136 9.48 18.39 -4.05
CA GLY A 136 10.38 17.58 -3.25
C GLY A 136 10.22 17.74 -1.72
N VAL A 137 9.28 18.56 -1.26
CA VAL A 137 8.95 18.72 0.15
C VAL A 137 7.69 17.89 0.47
N TYR A 138 7.82 16.97 1.41
CA TYR A 138 6.79 15.97 1.73
C TYR A 138 6.46 16.04 3.23
N PRO A 139 5.32 16.63 3.63
CA PRO A 139 5.08 16.98 5.03
C PRO A 139 4.89 15.80 5.98
N LEU A 140 4.62 14.59 5.46
CA LEU A 140 4.50 13.38 6.28
C LEU A 140 5.83 12.60 6.40
N ARG A 141 6.93 13.08 5.80
CA ARG A 141 8.25 12.50 6.05
C ARG A 141 8.82 12.99 7.38
N ARG A 142 9.57 12.13 8.06
CA ARG A 142 10.15 12.44 9.40
C ARG A 142 11.23 13.51 9.35
N ASP A 143 11.88 13.69 8.21
CA ASP A 143 12.89 14.72 7.96
C ASP A 143 12.28 16.11 7.66
N TYR A 144 10.95 16.19 7.51
CA TYR A 144 10.27 17.46 7.31
C TYR A 144 10.26 18.28 8.61
N GLN A 145 10.87 19.47 8.56
CA GLN A 145 10.81 20.44 9.63
C GLN A 145 9.66 21.42 9.37
N VAL A 146 8.69 21.47 10.29
CA VAL A 146 7.64 22.49 10.26
C VAL A 146 8.31 23.84 10.51
N GLY A 147 8.39 24.67 9.47
CA GLY A 147 8.76 26.07 9.62
C GLY A 147 7.67 26.81 10.39
N PHE A 148 7.72 26.78 11.72
CA PHE A 148 6.94 27.69 12.55
C PHE A 148 7.41 29.12 12.27
N LYS A 149 6.78 29.80 11.31
CA LYS A 149 6.72 31.26 11.33
C LYS A 149 5.56 31.64 12.24
N GLY A 150 5.84 31.68 13.55
CA GLY A 150 4.97 32.40 14.49
C GLY A 150 4.88 33.85 14.03
N GLY A 151 3.66 34.31 13.77
CA GLY A 151 3.35 35.73 13.63
C GLY A 151 3.35 36.43 14.98
#